data_AF-W1DK02-F1
#
_entry.id   AF-W1DK02-F1
#
_cell.length_a   1.000
_cell.length_b   1.000
_cell.length_c   1.000
_cell.angle_alpha   90.00
_cell.angle_beta   90.00
_cell.angle_gamma   90.00
#
_symmetry.space_group_name_H-M   'P 1'
#
loop_
_entity.id
_entity.type
_entity.pdbx_description
1 polymer ?
#
loop_
_entity_poly.entity_id
_entity_poly.type
_entity_poly.pdbx_seq_one_letter_code
_entity_poly.pdbx_strand_id
1 'polypeptide(L)'
;MTNHWVDIKNANVVVVMGGNAAEAHPVGFRWAMEAKNNNDATLIVVDPRFTRTASVADIYAPIRSGTDITFLSGVLLYLIENNKINAEYVKHYTNASLLVRDDFAFEEGLFSGYDAEKTPVR
;
A
#
# COMPACT_ATOMS: atom_id res chain seq x y z
N MET A 1 -13.47 -4.19 -2.21
CA MET A 1 -12.58 -4.94 -1.31
C MET A 1 -12.41 -6.35 -1.87
N THR A 2 -11.20 -6.90 -1.86
CA THR A 2 -10.91 -8.28 -2.32
C THR A 2 -11.26 -9.34 -1.26
N ASN A 3 -11.31 -8.94 0.02
CA ASN A 3 -11.68 -9.76 1.19
C ASN A 3 -12.88 -9.10 1.92
N HIS A 4 -13.22 -9.57 3.14
CA HIS A 4 -14.33 -9.04 3.95
C HIS A 4 -13.92 -8.73 5.41
N TRP A 5 -14.75 -8.00 6.16
CA TRP A 5 -14.42 -7.48 7.50
C TRP A 5 -13.84 -8.51 8.47
N VAL A 6 -14.52 -9.64 8.64
CA VAL A 6 -14.12 -10.68 9.61
C VAL A 6 -12.78 -11.31 9.24
N ASP A 7 -12.40 -11.32 7.96
CA ASP A 7 -11.16 -11.94 7.50
C ASP A 7 -9.91 -11.17 7.96
N ILE A 8 -10.05 -9.88 8.30
CA ILE A 8 -8.94 -9.04 8.81
C ILE A 8 -8.27 -9.70 10.03
N LYS A 9 -9.02 -10.44 10.86
CA LYS A 9 -8.49 -11.11 12.05
C LYS A 9 -7.39 -12.15 11.73
N ASN A 10 -7.34 -12.63 10.48
CA ASN A 10 -6.39 -13.65 10.04
C ASN A 10 -5.06 -13.05 9.56
N ALA A 11 -4.91 -11.72 9.52
CA ALA A 11 -3.70 -11.05 9.09
C ALA A 11 -2.55 -11.22 10.10
N ASN A 12 -1.30 -11.26 9.60
CA ASN A 12 -0.09 -11.13 10.43
C ASN A 12 0.43 -9.69 10.48
N VAL A 13 0.04 -8.85 9.52
CA VAL A 13 0.33 -7.41 9.51
C VAL A 13 -0.91 -6.70 9.00
N VAL A 14 -1.35 -5.66 9.71
CA VAL A 14 -2.44 -4.78 9.30
C VAL A 14 -1.86 -3.40 9.05
N VAL A 15 -1.91 -2.94 7.80
CA VAL A 15 -1.46 -1.60 7.43
C VAL A 15 -2.66 -0.70 7.20
N VAL A 16 -2.81 0.32 8.04
CA VAL A 16 -3.81 1.37 7.89
C VAL A 16 -3.11 2.62 7.36
N MET A 17 -3.16 2.80 6.04
CA MET A 17 -2.56 3.93 5.31
C MET A 17 -3.61 4.57 4.42
N GLY A 18 -3.68 5.91 4.40
CA GLY A 18 -4.71 6.64 3.64
C GLY A 18 -6.14 6.46 4.19
N GLY A 19 -6.28 6.02 5.45
CA GLY A 19 -7.55 5.82 6.12
C GLY A 19 -7.44 5.87 7.64
N ASN A 20 -8.57 6.04 8.33
CA ASN A 20 -8.64 6.13 9.79
C ASN A 20 -9.71 5.16 10.32
N ALA A 21 -9.43 3.86 10.28
CA ALA A 21 -10.43 2.80 10.45
C ALA A 21 -11.07 2.76 11.85
N ALA A 22 -10.35 3.11 12.92
CA ALA A 22 -10.92 3.17 14.27
C ALA A 22 -12.00 4.26 14.43
N GLU A 23 -11.98 5.29 13.58
CA GLU A 23 -12.97 6.37 13.59
C GLU A 23 -14.03 6.21 12.50
N ALA A 24 -13.61 5.86 11.28
CA ALA A 24 -14.50 5.76 10.12
C ALA A 24 -15.22 4.39 10.01
N HIS A 25 -14.64 3.33 10.57
CA HIS A 25 -15.17 1.96 10.49
C HIS A 25 -15.03 1.20 11.84
N PRO A 26 -15.47 1.78 12.97
CA PRO A 26 -15.10 1.30 14.31
C PRO A 26 -15.49 -0.16 14.59
N VAL A 27 -16.69 -0.58 14.15
CA VAL A 27 -17.15 -1.96 14.36
C VAL A 27 -16.37 -2.96 13.50
N GLY A 28 -16.01 -2.57 12.26
CA GLY A 28 -15.14 -3.38 11.41
C GLY A 28 -13.71 -3.45 11.95
N PHE A 29 -13.22 -2.36 12.54
CA PHE A 29 -11.88 -2.26 13.12
C PHE A 29 -11.66 -3.21 14.32
N ARG A 30 -12.74 -3.72 14.92
CA ARG A 30 -12.65 -4.85 15.87
C ARG A 30 -11.77 -5.97 15.31
N TRP A 31 -11.92 -6.34 14.04
CA TRP A 31 -11.19 -7.46 13.47
C TRP A 31 -9.70 -7.16 13.23
N ALA A 32 -9.31 -5.89 13.08
CA ALA A 32 -7.92 -5.49 13.12
C ALA A 32 -7.33 -5.61 14.54
N MET A 33 -8.11 -5.26 15.56
CA MET A 33 -7.71 -5.46 16.96
C MET A 33 -7.67 -6.93 17.37
N GLU A 34 -8.55 -7.77 16.84
CA GLU A 34 -8.48 -9.23 17.01
C GLU A 34 -7.20 -9.79 16.38
N ALA A 35 -6.82 -9.35 15.17
CA ALA A 35 -5.55 -9.74 14.57
C ALA A 35 -4.37 -9.37 15.47
N LYS A 36 -4.33 -8.12 15.95
CA LYS A 36 -3.25 -7.63 16.81
C LYS A 36 -3.19 -8.36 18.16
N ASN A 37 -4.31 -8.41 18.87
CA ASN A 37 -4.33 -8.86 20.27
C ASN A 37 -4.32 -10.39 20.39
N ASN A 38 -4.86 -11.11 19.40
CA ASN A 38 -5.11 -12.56 19.48
C ASN A 38 -4.44 -13.37 18.36
N ASN A 39 -3.79 -12.73 17.38
CA ASN A 39 -3.05 -13.39 16.29
C ASN A 39 -1.66 -12.78 16.08
N ASP A 40 -1.14 -12.07 17.09
CA ASP A 40 0.19 -11.44 17.12
C ASP A 40 0.48 -10.52 15.92
N ALA A 41 -0.55 -9.97 15.30
CA ALA A 41 -0.38 -9.13 14.13
C ALA A 41 0.22 -7.77 14.49
N THR A 42 1.13 -7.26 13.67
CA THR A 42 1.61 -5.89 13.80
C THR A 42 0.62 -4.92 13.14
N LEU A 43 0.11 -3.95 13.89
CA LEU A 43 -0.73 -2.86 13.37
C LEU A 43 0.14 -1.63 13.07
N ILE A 44 0.20 -1.24 11.80
CA ILE A 44 0.96 -0.08 11.31
C ILE A 44 -0.02 1.00 10.86
N VAL A 45 0.20 2.24 11.29
CA VAL A 45 -0.56 3.42 10.83
C VAL A 45 0.38 4.39 10.11
N VAL A 46 0.01 4.75 8.89
CA VAL A 46 0.70 5.76 8.07
C VAL A 46 -0.28 6.88 7.73
N ASP A 47 -0.19 8.01 8.43
CA ASP A 47 -1.11 9.15 8.32
C ASP A 47 -0.34 10.45 8.65
N PRO A 48 -0.67 11.60 8.03
CA PRO A 48 -0.11 12.90 8.45
C PRO A 48 -0.41 13.28 9.90
N ARG A 49 -1.38 12.63 10.55
CA ARG A 49 -1.85 12.94 11.90
C ARG A 49 -1.77 11.70 12.79
N PHE A 50 -1.54 11.94 14.07
CA PHE A 50 -1.72 10.92 15.09
C PHE A 50 -3.21 10.78 15.43
N THR A 51 -3.90 9.81 14.82
CA THR A 51 -5.35 9.59 14.93
C THR A 51 -5.72 8.62 16.07
N ARG A 52 -7.02 8.37 16.31
CA ARG A 52 -7.44 7.31 17.25
C ARG A 52 -7.04 5.91 16.77
N THR A 53 -6.85 5.71 15.46
CA THR A 53 -6.26 4.47 14.95
C THR A 53 -4.78 4.37 15.34
N ALA A 54 -4.01 5.47 15.21
CA ALA A 54 -2.59 5.50 15.61
C ALA A 54 -2.41 5.26 17.12
N SER A 55 -3.36 5.70 17.94
CA SER A 55 -3.34 5.48 19.40
C SER A 55 -3.26 4.02 19.83
N VAL A 56 -3.63 3.08 18.96
CA VAL A 56 -3.59 1.63 19.24
C VAL A 56 -2.67 0.86 18.30
N ALA A 57 -1.91 1.57 17.45
CA ALA A 57 -0.95 0.96 16.54
C ALA A 57 0.34 0.56 17.27
N ASP A 58 1.04 -0.43 16.73
CA ASP A 58 2.41 -0.77 17.18
C ASP A 58 3.43 0.19 16.56
N ILE A 59 3.18 0.60 15.32
CA ILE A 59 4.03 1.53 14.56
C ILE A 59 3.17 2.66 14.02
N TYR A 60 3.55 3.90 14.32
CA TYR A 60 3.03 5.09 13.66
C TYR A 60 4.14 5.75 12.85
N ALA A 61 3.90 5.95 11.56
CA ALA A 61 4.81 6.66 10.66
C ALA A 61 4.10 7.90 10.09
N PRO A 62 4.52 9.13 10.43
CA PRO A 62 3.97 10.32 9.82
C PRO A 62 4.34 10.40 8.34
N ILE A 63 3.39 10.83 7.49
CA ILE A 63 3.61 11.07 6.06
C ILE A 63 3.04 12.43 5.66
N ARG A 64 3.66 13.13 4.71
CA ARG A 64 3.09 14.37 4.15
C ARG A 64 1.91 14.03 3.23
N SER A 65 0.79 14.73 3.36
CA SER A 65 -0.36 14.57 2.46
C SER A 65 0.07 14.69 0.98
N GLY A 66 -0.38 13.73 0.17
CA GLY A 66 -0.09 13.68 -1.27
C GLY A 66 1.29 13.10 -1.61
N THR A 67 1.93 12.34 -0.72
CA THR A 67 3.24 11.69 -0.98
C THR A 67 3.21 10.17 -0.89
N ASP A 68 2.02 9.58 -0.85
CA ASP A 68 1.81 8.14 -0.72
C ASP A 68 2.47 7.35 -1.86
N ILE A 69 2.42 7.86 -3.10
CA ILE A 69 3.10 7.23 -4.26
C ILE A 69 4.59 7.10 -4.01
N THR A 70 5.26 8.16 -3.52
CA THR A 70 6.70 8.11 -3.23
C THR A 70 7.00 7.08 -2.14
N PHE A 71 6.20 7.03 -1.07
CA PHE A 71 6.36 6.06 0.00
C PHE A 71 6.20 4.62 -0.51
N LEU A 72 5.11 4.33 -1.23
CA LEU A 72 4.81 2.98 -1.73
C LEU A 72 5.78 2.53 -2.83
N SER A 73 6.22 3.44 -3.71
CA SER A 73 7.28 3.15 -4.68
C SER A 73 8.60 2.82 -3.99
N GLY A 74 8.93 3.48 -2.87
CA GLY A 74 10.07 3.12 -2.04
C GLY A 74 9.95 1.73 -1.41
N VAL A 75 8.75 1.33 -0.98
CA VAL A 75 8.48 -0.05 -0.50
C VAL A 75 8.69 -1.06 -1.64
N LEU A 76 8.16 -0.79 -2.84
CA LEU A 76 8.36 -1.67 -4.00
C LEU A 76 9.85 -1.83 -4.32
N LEU A 77 10.59 -0.73 -4.39
CA LEU A 77 12.04 -0.75 -4.62
C LEU A 77 12.74 -1.60 -3.56
N TYR A 78 12.45 -1.36 -2.27
CA TYR A 78 13.02 -2.13 -1.16
C TYR A 78 12.73 -3.63 -1.29
N LEU A 79 11.49 -4.02 -1.60
CA LEU A 79 11.12 -5.43 -1.76
C LEU A 79 11.86 -6.10 -2.92
N ILE A 80 12.05 -5.38 -4.04
CA ILE A 80 12.77 -5.87 -5.22
C ILE A 80 14.26 -6.00 -4.92
N GLU A 81 14.90 -4.95 -4.40
CA GLU A 81 16.34 -4.93 -4.11
C GLU A 81 16.74 -5.97 -3.05
N ASN A 82 15.85 -6.29 -2.12
CA ASN A 82 16.11 -7.24 -1.03
C ASN A 82 15.52 -8.63 -1.27
N ASN A 83 15.01 -8.91 -2.47
CA ASN A 83 14.35 -10.17 -2.85
C ASN A 83 13.30 -10.64 -1.82
N LYS A 84 12.48 -9.70 -1.33
CA LYS A 84 11.41 -9.94 -0.34
C LYS A 84 10.06 -10.11 -1.04
N ILE A 85 10.03 -11.00 -2.03
CA ILE A 85 8.84 -11.29 -2.84
C ILE A 85 8.48 -12.77 -2.75
N ASN A 86 7.22 -13.10 -3.00
CA ASN A 86 6.84 -14.47 -3.32
C ASN A 86 7.13 -14.73 -4.80
N ALA A 87 8.32 -15.25 -5.11
CA ALA A 87 8.81 -15.37 -6.48
C ALA A 87 7.90 -16.24 -7.37
N GLU A 88 7.38 -17.37 -6.85
CA GLU A 88 6.47 -18.24 -7.60
C GLU A 88 5.14 -17.55 -7.89
N TYR A 89 4.59 -16.83 -6.92
CA TYR A 89 3.38 -16.04 -7.13
C TYR A 89 3.60 -14.96 -8.19
N VAL A 90 4.70 -14.21 -8.11
CA VAL A 90 5.05 -13.16 -9.08
C VAL A 90 5.15 -13.74 -10.48
N LYS A 91 5.88 -14.84 -10.65
CA LYS A 91 6.10 -15.49 -11.95
C LYS A 91 4.81 -15.98 -12.59
N HIS A 92 3.89 -16.56 -11.80
CA HIS A 92 2.75 -17.30 -12.33
C HIS A 92 1.42 -16.54 -12.32
N TYR A 93 1.25 -15.58 -11.41
CA TYR A 93 -0.03 -14.91 -11.19
C TYR A 93 0.01 -13.40 -11.42
N THR A 94 1.16 -12.87 -11.85
CA THR A 94 1.28 -11.50 -12.34
C THR A 94 1.70 -11.51 -13.80
N ASN A 95 1.70 -10.35 -14.44
CA ASN A 95 2.18 -10.18 -15.82
C ASN A 95 3.71 -9.98 -15.91
N ALA A 96 4.47 -10.25 -14.85
CA ALA A 96 5.92 -9.97 -14.80
C ALA A 96 6.74 -10.65 -15.91
N SER A 97 6.27 -11.75 -16.49
CA SER A 97 6.95 -12.48 -17.57
C SER A 97 6.55 -12.03 -18.98
N LEU A 98 5.56 -11.13 -19.11
CA LEU A 98 5.15 -10.62 -20.42
C LEU A 98 6.17 -9.60 -20.93
N LEU A 99 6.38 -9.62 -22.25
CA LEU A 99 7.23 -8.65 -22.92
C LEU A 99 6.42 -7.39 -23.23
N VAL A 100 6.96 -6.24 -22.86
CA VAL A 100 6.47 -4.92 -23.28
C VAL A 100 7.08 -4.59 -24.65
N ARG A 101 6.41 -3.74 -25.44
CA ARG A 101 6.94 -3.27 -26.74
C ARG A 101 8.22 -2.44 -26.55
N ASP A 102 9.09 -2.49 -27.55
CA ASP A 102 10.37 -1.76 -27.55
C ASP A 102 10.21 -0.22 -27.57
N ASP A 103 9.05 0.30 -27.98
CA ASP A 103 8.75 1.73 -28.02
C ASP A 103 8.21 2.30 -26.69
N PHE A 104 8.08 1.46 -25.66
CA PHE A 104 7.74 1.92 -24.32
C PHE A 104 8.94 2.59 -23.65
N ALA A 105 8.74 3.82 -23.15
CA ALA A 105 9.75 4.55 -22.39
C ALA A 105 9.11 5.38 -21.27
N PHE A 106 9.92 5.74 -20.27
CA PHE A 106 9.58 6.70 -19.22
C PHE A 106 10.81 7.56 -18.91
N GLU A 107 10.69 8.87 -19.09
CA GLU A 107 11.79 9.83 -18.94
C GLU A 107 11.25 11.17 -18.41
N GLU A 108 11.95 11.77 -17.43
CA GLU A 108 11.59 13.08 -16.84
C GLU A 108 10.10 13.22 -16.44
N GLY A 109 9.50 12.14 -15.93
CA GLY A 109 8.11 12.13 -15.45
C GLY A 109 7.05 11.90 -16.52
N LEU A 110 7.44 11.68 -17.78
CA LEU A 110 6.52 11.43 -18.89
C LEU A 110 6.73 10.02 -19.47
N PHE A 111 5.62 9.36 -19.79
CA PHE A 111 5.65 8.13 -20.58
C PHE A 111 5.74 8.43 -22.08
N SER A 112 6.30 7.49 -22.85
CA SER A 112 6.26 7.50 -24.32
C SER A 112 4.83 7.71 -24.84
N GLY A 113 4.68 8.59 -25.84
CA GLY A 113 3.37 8.90 -26.46
C GLY A 113 2.62 10.08 -25.84
N TYR A 114 3.23 10.82 -24.89
CA TYR A 114 2.65 12.08 -24.39
C TYR A 114 2.55 13.14 -25.51
N ASP A 115 1.36 13.74 -25.66
CA ASP A 115 1.06 14.84 -26.58
C ASP A 115 0.73 16.09 -25.77
N ALA A 116 1.64 17.06 -25.77
CA ALA A 116 1.55 18.30 -24.99
C ALA A 116 0.44 19.24 -25.51
N GLU A 117 0.11 19.20 -26.80
CA GLU A 117 -0.92 20.07 -27.37
C GLU A 117 -2.33 19.60 -27.00
N LYS A 118 -2.51 18.28 -26.89
CA LYS A 118 -3.81 17.67 -26.51
C LYS A 118 -3.98 17.47 -25.01
N THR A 119 -2.90 17.53 -24.24
CA THR A 119 -2.92 17.25 -22.80
C THR A 119 -2.33 18.43 -22.02
N PRO A 120 -3.05 19.57 -21.96
CA PRO A 120 -2.56 20.73 -21.23
C PRO A 120 -2.32 20.36 -19.77
N VAL A 121 -1.10 20.61 -19.29
CA VAL A 121 -0.73 20.49 -17.89
C VAL A 121 -1.60 21.48 -17.11
N ARG A 122 -2.49 20.97 -16.26
CA ARG A 122 -3.28 21.79 -15.34
C ARG A 122 -2.46 22.21 -14.14
#